data_AF-M6D7X1-F1
#
_entry.id   AF-M6D7X1-F1
#
_cell.length_a   1.000
_cell.length_b   1.000
_cell.length_c   1.000
_cell.angle_alpha   90.00
_cell.angle_beta   90.00
_cell.angle_gamma   90.00
#
_symmetry.space_group_name_H-M   'P 1'
#
loop_
_entity.id
_entity.type
_entity.pdbx_description
1 polymer ?
#
loop_
_entity_poly.entity_id
_entity_poly.type
_entity_poly.pdbx_seq_one_letter_code
_entity_poly.pdbx_strand_id
1 'polypeptide(L)'
;MIPTNLLSKILAWIFPTAIIIGNLYLFNTTKNKIDAFTIQPPFLSFDFTNSYLSNSDSRIGHLLDRNPNTTWTKLRNSNGKEDFLLELRQTHHLKKKTPKISEWKTLHVVGCKQTLEKLKLGLILRESIDMDKELRLPKDRILGERVLSFSESKYFKIPLKSYYQPEISLEFPQKMFIWTVSGTWITENPNNPNVRKGFCLEDIWLSEE
;
A
#
# COMPACT_ATOMS: atom_id res chain seq x y z
N MET A 1 -21.02 -0.74 56.44
CA MET A 1 -20.21 0.46 56.13
C MET A 1 -18.77 0.04 55.97
N ILE A 2 -18.17 0.20 54.78
CA ILE A 2 -16.73 -0.06 54.60
C ILE A 2 -15.99 1.09 55.27
N PRO A 3 -15.02 0.83 56.18
CA PRO A 3 -14.24 1.90 56.79
C PRO A 3 -13.50 2.68 55.71
N THR A 4 -13.62 4.01 55.74
CA THR A 4 -13.07 4.95 54.74
C THR A 4 -11.57 4.75 54.47
N ASN A 5 -10.83 4.35 55.49
CA ASN A 5 -9.40 4.03 55.40
C ASN A 5 -9.09 2.77 54.56
N LEU A 6 -9.99 1.77 54.57
CA LEU A 6 -9.86 0.57 53.76
C LEU A 6 -10.24 0.85 52.29
N LEU A 7 -11.27 1.66 52.07
CA LEU A 7 -11.69 2.11 50.74
C LEU A 7 -10.57 2.90 50.04
N SER A 8 -9.91 3.82 50.77
CA SER A 8 -8.79 4.62 50.25
C SER A 8 -7.59 3.75 49.86
N LYS A 9 -7.23 2.76 50.69
CA LYS A 9 -6.14 1.81 50.38
C LYS A 9 -6.45 0.95 49.16
N ILE A 10 -7.69 0.48 49.00
CA ILE A 10 -8.11 -0.31 47.84
C ILE A 10 -8.07 0.56 46.56
N LEU A 11 -8.61 1.79 46.60
CA LEU A 11 -8.55 2.70 45.46
C LEU A 11 -7.12 3.05 45.04
N ALA A 12 -6.22 3.21 46.01
CA ALA A 12 -4.81 3.52 45.78
C ALA A 12 -4.08 2.41 44.99
N TRP A 13 -4.53 1.15 45.10
CA TRP A 13 -4.02 0.04 44.30
C TRP A 13 -4.76 -0.14 42.97
N ILE A 14 -6.09 0.08 42.94
CA ILE A 14 -6.89 -0.05 41.71
C ILE A 14 -6.37 0.90 40.61
N PHE A 15 -6.06 2.15 40.96
CA PHE A 15 -5.63 3.14 39.97
C PHE A 15 -4.35 2.75 39.21
N PRO A 16 -3.21 2.46 39.86
CA PRO A 16 -2.00 2.01 39.15
C PRO A 16 -2.21 0.67 38.43
N THR A 17 -3.00 -0.25 39.00
CA THR A 17 -3.29 -1.54 38.35
C THR A 17 -4.09 -1.34 37.06
N ALA A 18 -5.08 -0.44 37.05
CA ALA A 18 -5.84 -0.08 35.87
C ALA A 18 -4.97 0.59 34.79
N ILE A 19 -4.01 1.44 35.18
CA ILE A 19 -3.04 2.04 34.25
C ILE A 19 -2.17 0.95 33.60
N ILE A 20 -1.66 0.00 34.37
CA ILE A 20 -0.82 -1.09 33.86
C ILE A 20 -1.62 -1.96 32.88
N ILE A 21 -2.84 -2.36 33.25
CA ILE A 21 -3.72 -3.17 32.39
C ILE A 21 -4.08 -2.39 31.12
N GLY A 22 -4.40 -1.10 31.24
CA GLY A 22 -4.70 -0.23 30.10
C GLY A 22 -3.53 -0.12 29.11
N ASN A 23 -2.32 0.09 29.62
CA ASN A 23 -1.12 0.13 28.77
C ASN A 23 -0.82 -1.21 28.10
N LEU A 24 -0.97 -2.33 28.82
CA LEU A 24 -0.80 -3.68 28.25
C LEU A 24 -1.84 -3.96 27.16
N TYR A 25 -3.10 -3.57 27.39
CA TYR A 25 -4.16 -3.69 26.40
C TYR A 25 -3.87 -2.85 25.15
N LEU A 26 -3.48 -1.58 25.33
CA LEU A 26 -3.07 -0.70 24.23
C LEU A 26 -1.89 -1.28 23.46
N PHE A 27 -0.86 -1.78 24.15
CA PHE A 27 0.30 -2.39 23.51
C PHE A 27 -0.09 -3.62 22.67
N ASN A 28 -0.84 -4.56 23.25
CA ASN A 28 -1.25 -5.78 22.54
C ASN A 28 -2.15 -5.49 21.33
N THR A 29 -3.07 -4.53 21.46
CA THR A 29 -3.96 -4.15 20.35
C THR A 29 -3.24 -3.34 19.26
N THR A 30 -2.20 -2.58 19.62
CA THR A 30 -1.45 -1.76 18.67
C THR A 30 -0.34 -2.53 17.97
N LYS A 31 0.31 -3.47 18.66
CA LYS A 31 1.43 -4.26 18.10
C LYS A 31 1.05 -4.94 16.79
N ASN A 32 -0.09 -5.63 16.75
CA ASN A 32 -0.55 -6.30 15.54
C ASN A 32 -0.78 -5.34 14.36
N LYS A 33 -1.23 -4.10 14.65
CA LYS A 33 -1.40 -3.07 13.60
C LYS A 33 -0.04 -2.55 13.12
N ILE A 34 0.92 -2.36 14.03
CA ILE A 34 2.28 -1.98 13.67
C ILE A 34 2.90 -3.05 12.78
N ASP A 35 2.79 -4.32 13.17
CA ASP A 35 3.28 -5.46 12.41
C ASP A 35 2.58 -5.60 11.04
N ALA A 36 1.29 -5.24 10.95
CA ALA A 36 0.62 -5.15 9.66
C ALA A 36 1.19 -3.99 8.79
N PHE A 37 1.45 -2.82 9.38
CA PHE A 37 1.94 -1.65 8.64
C PHE A 37 3.39 -1.77 8.13
N THR A 38 4.20 -2.59 8.80
CA THR A 38 5.55 -2.93 8.31
C THR A 38 5.48 -3.73 7.02
N ILE A 39 4.45 -4.55 6.83
CA ILE A 39 4.24 -5.36 5.61
C ILE A 39 3.43 -4.58 4.57
N GLN A 40 2.24 -4.12 4.95
CA GLN A 40 1.31 -3.38 4.10
C GLN A 40 1.36 -1.89 4.44
N PRO A 41 1.79 -1.02 3.53
CA PRO A 41 1.81 0.41 3.79
C PRO A 41 0.40 0.95 4.08
N PRO A 42 0.22 1.82 5.09
CA PRO A 42 -1.06 2.48 5.35
C PRO A 42 -1.32 3.65 4.37
N PHE A 43 -0.99 3.46 3.09
CA PHE A 43 -1.19 4.47 2.06
C PHE A 43 -2.42 4.16 1.20
N LEU A 44 -2.79 5.10 0.34
CA LEU A 44 -4.02 5.02 -0.41
C LEU A 44 -3.96 3.90 -1.46
N SER A 45 -5.02 3.11 -1.53
CA SER A 45 -5.24 2.13 -2.57
C SER A 45 -6.65 2.29 -3.13
N PHE A 46 -6.75 2.39 -4.44
CA PHE A 46 -8.01 2.63 -5.14
C PHE A 46 -8.27 1.53 -6.16
N ASP A 47 -9.49 1.00 -6.11
CA ASP A 47 -10.04 0.11 -7.13
C ASP A 47 -11.12 0.86 -7.90
N PHE A 48 -10.80 1.28 -9.12
CA PHE A 48 -11.74 2.01 -9.98
C PHE A 48 -12.71 1.06 -10.69
N THR A 49 -12.47 -0.24 -10.65
CA THR A 49 -13.38 -1.25 -11.19
C THR A 49 -14.50 -1.60 -10.20
N ASN A 50 -14.26 -1.37 -8.90
CA ASN A 50 -15.13 -1.82 -7.80
C ASN A 50 -15.46 -3.33 -7.93
N SER A 51 -14.45 -4.13 -8.28
CA SER A 51 -14.64 -5.58 -8.49
C SER A 51 -15.03 -6.30 -7.20
N TYR A 52 -14.71 -5.72 -6.04
CA TYR A 52 -15.17 -6.18 -4.73
C TYR A 52 -16.70 -6.27 -4.60
N LEU A 53 -17.46 -5.49 -5.37
CA LEU A 53 -18.93 -5.53 -5.39
C LEU A 53 -19.47 -6.78 -6.11
N SER A 54 -18.68 -7.38 -6.99
CA SER A 54 -19.00 -8.65 -7.67
C SER A 54 -18.44 -9.85 -6.91
N ASN A 55 -17.26 -9.71 -6.30
CA ASN A 55 -16.64 -10.73 -5.46
C ASN A 55 -15.94 -10.06 -4.27
N SER A 56 -16.43 -10.31 -3.04
CA SER A 56 -15.89 -9.72 -1.82
C SER A 56 -14.42 -10.02 -1.55
N ASP A 57 -13.87 -11.06 -2.20
CA ASP A 57 -12.48 -11.48 -2.08
C ASP A 57 -11.55 -10.75 -3.06
N SER A 58 -12.10 -9.99 -4.02
CA SER A 58 -11.31 -9.14 -4.92
C SER A 58 -11.05 -7.76 -4.32
N ARG A 59 -10.34 -7.71 -3.20
CA ARG A 59 -10.02 -6.46 -2.51
C ARG A 59 -8.69 -5.91 -2.98
N ILE A 60 -8.63 -4.61 -3.22
CA ILE A 60 -7.41 -3.95 -3.68
C ILE A 60 -6.25 -4.06 -2.68
N GLY A 61 -6.57 -4.15 -1.39
CA GLY A 61 -5.58 -4.36 -0.34
C GLY A 61 -4.78 -5.66 -0.49
N HIS A 62 -5.31 -6.67 -1.20
CA HIS A 62 -4.59 -7.90 -1.48
C HIS A 62 -3.34 -7.69 -2.35
N LEU A 63 -3.29 -6.60 -3.13
CA LEU A 63 -2.08 -6.27 -3.90
C LEU A 63 -0.92 -5.74 -3.07
N LEU A 64 -1.11 -5.57 -1.75
CA LEU A 64 -0.13 -4.96 -0.86
C LEU A 64 0.12 -5.79 0.41
N ASP A 65 -0.57 -6.93 0.56
CA ASP A 65 -0.55 -7.73 1.79
C ASP A 65 0.57 -8.78 1.83
N ARG A 66 1.32 -8.93 0.72
CA ARG A 66 2.40 -9.92 0.54
C ARG A 66 1.96 -11.37 0.72
N ASN A 67 0.66 -11.66 0.59
CA ASN A 67 0.10 -13.00 0.79
C ASN A 67 -0.15 -13.68 -0.57
N PRO A 68 0.53 -14.78 -0.91
CA PRO A 68 0.36 -15.45 -2.20
C PRO A 68 -1.00 -16.16 -2.36
N ASN A 69 -1.80 -16.25 -1.29
CA ASN A 69 -3.12 -16.88 -1.32
C ASN A 69 -4.26 -15.88 -1.60
N THR A 70 -3.97 -14.58 -1.56
CA THR A 70 -4.94 -13.53 -1.86
C THR A 70 -4.66 -12.96 -3.24
N THR A 71 -5.70 -12.43 -3.89
CA THR A 71 -5.58 -11.85 -5.22
C THR A 71 -6.55 -10.68 -5.35
N TRP A 72 -6.22 -9.76 -6.24
CA TRP A 72 -7.19 -8.81 -6.78
C TRP A 72 -7.49 -9.18 -8.22
N THR A 73 -8.77 -9.28 -8.56
CA THR A 73 -9.25 -9.65 -9.88
C THR A 73 -10.18 -8.59 -10.44
N LYS A 74 -9.83 -8.03 -11.60
CA LYS A 74 -10.74 -7.18 -12.36
C LYS A 74 -11.91 -8.00 -12.91
N LEU A 75 -13.09 -7.77 -12.36
CA LEU A 75 -14.37 -8.39 -12.76
C LEU A 75 -15.32 -7.40 -13.44
N ARG A 76 -15.02 -6.10 -13.35
CA ARG A 76 -15.85 -5.01 -13.88
C ARG A 76 -14.99 -4.04 -14.67
N ASN A 77 -15.64 -3.25 -15.53
CA ASN A 77 -14.96 -2.15 -16.20
C ASN A 77 -14.64 -1.04 -15.20
N SER A 78 -13.51 -0.37 -15.43
CA SER A 78 -13.13 0.79 -14.64
C SER A 78 -14.09 1.96 -14.87
N ASN A 79 -14.36 2.72 -13.80
CA ASN A 79 -15.03 4.01 -13.86
C ASN A 79 -14.05 5.19 -14.08
N GLY A 80 -12.74 4.91 -14.12
CA GLY A 80 -11.65 5.87 -14.31
C GLY A 80 -10.79 5.55 -15.54
N LYS A 81 -9.65 6.27 -15.66
CA LYS A 81 -8.67 6.03 -16.73
C LYS A 81 -7.84 4.77 -16.48
N GLU A 82 -7.52 4.51 -15.21
CA GLU A 82 -6.84 3.33 -14.72
C GLU A 82 -7.81 2.35 -14.06
N ASP A 83 -7.46 1.07 -13.98
CA ASP A 83 -8.23 0.07 -13.24
C ASP A 83 -7.95 0.14 -11.74
N PHE A 84 -6.71 0.46 -11.37
CA PHE A 84 -6.30 0.65 -9.99
C PHE A 84 -5.20 1.70 -9.85
N LEU A 85 -5.07 2.23 -8.63
CA LEU A 85 -3.95 3.07 -8.20
C LEU A 85 -3.52 2.68 -6.78
N LEU A 86 -2.23 2.43 -6.59
CA LEU A 86 -1.65 1.99 -5.31
C LEU A 86 -0.50 2.92 -4.91
N GLU A 87 -0.59 3.48 -3.71
CA GLU A 87 0.54 4.10 -3.04
C GLU A 87 1.34 3.03 -2.27
N LEU A 88 2.64 2.95 -2.57
CA LEU A 88 3.52 1.88 -2.09
C LEU A 88 4.36 2.35 -0.89
N ARG A 89 5.55 2.92 -1.09
CA ARG A 89 6.41 3.36 0.02
C ARG A 89 7.01 4.71 -0.28
N GLN A 90 7.31 5.46 0.77
CA GLN A 90 8.02 6.72 0.65
C GLN A 90 9.47 6.48 0.20
N THR A 91 9.93 7.36 -0.68
CA THR A 91 11.33 7.51 -1.11
C THR A 91 12.27 7.86 0.05
N HIS A 92 11.72 8.38 1.13
CA HIS A 92 12.44 8.76 2.33
C HIS A 92 11.75 8.18 3.57
N HIS A 93 12.51 8.00 4.65
CA HIS A 93 11.98 7.68 5.97
C HIS A 93 12.69 8.51 7.04
N LEU A 94 12.00 8.76 8.15
CA LEU A 94 12.60 9.51 9.26
C LEU A 94 13.44 8.55 10.13
N LYS A 95 14.75 8.79 10.23
CA LYS A 95 15.65 8.05 11.13
C LYS A 95 16.33 9.03 12.07
N LYS A 96 16.14 8.87 13.39
CA LYS A 96 16.70 9.77 14.43
C LYS A 96 16.42 11.26 14.16
N LYS A 97 15.17 11.61 13.80
CA LYS A 97 14.73 12.97 13.42
C LYS A 97 15.37 13.56 12.16
N THR A 98 16.14 12.78 11.42
CA THR A 98 16.71 13.19 10.12
C THR A 98 16.07 12.41 8.99
N PRO A 99 15.66 13.04 7.88
CA PRO A 99 15.22 12.32 6.70
C PRO A 99 16.37 11.50 6.11
N LYS A 100 16.09 10.24 5.80
CA LYS A 100 17.01 9.35 5.08
C LYS A 100 16.34 8.79 3.84
N ILE A 101 17.11 8.68 2.78
CA ILE A 101 16.66 8.05 1.53
C ILE A 101 16.48 6.54 1.79
N SER A 102 15.36 6.01 1.33
CA SER A 102 15.09 4.56 1.29
C SER A 102 15.72 3.96 0.03
N GLU A 103 16.31 2.78 0.13
CA GLU A 103 17.12 2.19 -0.95
C GLU A 103 16.28 1.32 -1.88
N TRP A 104 15.08 1.78 -2.25
CA TRP A 104 14.19 1.02 -3.15
C TRP A 104 14.85 0.81 -4.51
N LYS A 105 15.24 -0.43 -4.81
CA LYS A 105 15.92 -0.81 -6.06
C LYS A 105 14.94 -1.23 -7.12
N THR A 106 13.94 -2.04 -6.75
CA THR A 106 13.05 -2.67 -7.72
C THR A 106 11.59 -2.68 -7.29
N LEU A 107 10.71 -2.55 -8.28
CA LEU A 107 9.28 -2.79 -8.16
C LEU A 107 8.98 -4.18 -8.71
N HIS A 108 8.19 -4.93 -7.95
CA HIS A 108 7.78 -6.27 -8.27
C HIS A 108 6.29 -6.27 -8.58
N VAL A 109 5.90 -6.96 -9.65
CA VAL A 109 4.51 -7.12 -10.06
C VAL A 109 4.27 -8.58 -10.37
N VAL A 110 3.24 -9.16 -9.76
CA VAL A 110 2.93 -10.59 -9.88
C VAL A 110 1.51 -10.79 -10.36
N GLY A 111 1.39 -11.43 -11.52
CA GLY A 111 0.11 -11.83 -12.09
C GLY A 111 -0.30 -13.21 -11.62
N CYS A 112 -1.56 -13.56 -11.79
CA CYS A 112 -2.04 -14.91 -11.51
C CYS A 112 -1.68 -15.86 -12.66
N LYS A 113 -1.51 -17.16 -12.38
CA LYS A 113 -1.16 -18.18 -13.41
C LYS A 113 -2.08 -18.21 -14.64
N GLN A 114 -3.31 -17.77 -14.47
CA GLN A 114 -4.36 -17.82 -15.49
C GLN A 114 -4.43 -16.54 -16.33
N THR A 115 -3.71 -15.50 -15.94
CA THR A 115 -3.74 -14.20 -16.62
C THR A 115 -2.70 -14.19 -17.74
N LEU A 116 -3.17 -14.09 -18.98
CA LEU A 116 -2.33 -14.07 -20.18
C LEU A 116 -2.27 -12.69 -20.85
N GLU A 117 -3.07 -11.74 -20.37
CA GLU A 117 -3.19 -10.42 -20.99
C GLU A 117 -2.05 -9.48 -20.57
N LYS A 118 -2.03 -8.32 -21.22
CA LYS A 118 -1.04 -7.27 -20.98
C LYS A 118 -1.57 -6.26 -19.96
N LEU A 119 -0.75 -5.93 -18.96
CA LEU A 119 -1.01 -4.84 -18.03
C LEU A 119 -0.16 -3.63 -18.41
N LYS A 120 -0.82 -2.50 -18.67
CA LYS A 120 -0.15 -1.20 -18.74
C LYS A 120 0.04 -0.68 -17.33
N LEU A 121 1.29 -0.60 -16.87
CA LEU A 121 1.67 -0.12 -15.55
C LEU A 121 2.29 1.29 -15.65
N GLY A 122 1.68 2.26 -14.99
CA GLY A 122 2.22 3.62 -14.82
C GLY A 122 3.05 3.73 -13.55
N LEU A 123 4.22 4.37 -13.63
CA LEU A 123 5.09 4.70 -12.49
C LEU A 123 4.94 6.19 -12.16
N ILE A 124 4.56 6.48 -10.92
CA ILE A 124 4.23 7.83 -10.46
C ILE A 124 4.99 8.11 -9.16
N LEU A 125 5.47 9.35 -9.01
CA LEU A 125 5.89 9.89 -7.72
C LEU A 125 4.83 10.88 -7.25
N ARG A 126 4.16 10.54 -6.18
CA ARG A 126 3.22 11.44 -5.53
C ARG A 126 3.92 12.23 -4.44
N GLU A 127 3.75 13.54 -4.42
CA GLU A 127 4.30 14.40 -3.38
C GLU A 127 3.85 13.94 -1.98
N SER A 128 4.81 13.83 -1.06
CA SER A 128 4.50 13.63 0.36
C SER A 128 4.12 14.97 0.97
N ILE A 129 2.84 15.20 1.20
CA ILE A 129 2.35 16.41 1.87
C ILE A 129 2.20 16.15 3.37
N ASP A 130 2.62 17.12 4.19
CA ASP A 130 2.20 17.22 5.58
C ASP A 130 0.75 17.72 5.59
N MET A 131 -0.21 16.79 5.68
CA MET A 131 -1.64 17.11 5.54
C MET A 131 -2.12 18.17 6.55
N ASP A 132 -1.43 18.30 7.70
CA ASP A 132 -1.79 19.29 8.72
C ASP A 132 -1.41 20.72 8.32
N LYS A 133 -0.58 20.92 7.29
CA LYS A 133 -0.03 22.24 6.93
C LYS A 133 -0.45 22.78 5.57
N GLU A 134 -1.00 21.97 4.68
CA GLU A 134 -1.34 22.43 3.32
C GLU A 134 -2.75 22.03 2.86
N LEU A 135 -3.55 23.03 2.43
CA LEU A 135 -4.92 22.87 1.93
C LEU A 135 -5.01 22.53 0.43
N ARG A 136 -3.97 21.90 -0.13
CA ARG A 136 -3.93 21.57 -1.56
C ARG A 136 -3.73 20.07 -1.80
N LEU A 137 -4.09 19.65 -3.01
CA LEU A 137 -3.84 18.29 -3.45
C LEU A 137 -2.33 18.04 -3.68
N PRO A 138 -1.85 16.82 -3.40
CA PRO A 138 -0.50 16.40 -3.75
C PRO A 138 -0.29 16.41 -5.26
N LYS A 139 0.90 16.82 -5.68
CA LYS A 139 1.30 16.81 -7.09
C LYS A 139 1.85 15.45 -7.46
N ASP A 140 1.40 14.94 -8.60
CA ASP A 140 1.91 13.70 -9.18
C ASP A 140 2.93 13.99 -10.28
N ARG A 141 4.06 13.28 -10.25
CA ARG A 141 5.06 13.27 -11.31
C ARG A 141 5.05 11.90 -11.98
N ILE A 142 4.61 11.86 -13.24
CA ILE A 142 4.61 10.64 -14.05
C ILE A 142 6.04 10.38 -14.53
N LEU A 143 6.61 9.24 -14.14
CA LEU A 143 7.97 8.85 -14.53
C LEU A 143 8.02 8.05 -15.83
N GLY A 144 6.93 7.36 -16.16
CA GLY A 144 6.81 6.58 -17.39
C GLY A 144 5.84 5.43 -17.24
N GLU A 145 5.74 4.65 -18.30
CA GLU A 145 4.83 3.51 -18.41
C GLU A 145 5.59 2.26 -18.87
N ARG A 146 5.13 1.09 -18.44
CA ARG A 146 5.62 -0.22 -18.87
C ARG A 146 4.44 -1.10 -19.24
N VAL A 147 4.58 -1.88 -20.30
CA VAL A 147 3.61 -2.92 -20.63
C VAL A 147 4.19 -4.25 -20.17
N LEU A 148 3.46 -4.94 -19.30
CA LEU A 148 3.83 -6.24 -18.76
C LEU A 148 2.98 -7.31 -19.42
N SER A 149 3.60 -8.26 -20.13
CA SER A 149 2.90 -9.33 -20.84
C SER A 149 2.86 -10.60 -20.01
N PHE A 150 1.76 -10.88 -19.30
CA PHE A 150 1.69 -12.04 -18.41
C PHE A 150 1.63 -13.39 -19.14
N SER A 151 1.46 -13.37 -20.46
CA SER A 151 1.71 -14.54 -21.32
C SER A 151 3.17 -14.99 -21.32
N GLU A 152 4.12 -14.08 -21.08
CA GLU A 152 5.57 -14.35 -21.14
C GLU A 152 6.14 -14.68 -19.75
N SER A 153 5.69 -13.96 -18.72
CA SER A 153 6.13 -14.17 -17.35
C SER A 153 5.01 -13.84 -16.37
N LYS A 154 4.89 -14.66 -15.32
CA LYS A 154 4.04 -14.37 -14.17
C LYS A 154 4.59 -13.20 -13.34
N TYR A 155 5.90 -13.02 -13.34
CA TYR A 155 6.62 -12.18 -12.39
C TYR A 155 7.51 -11.18 -13.13
N PHE A 156 7.36 -9.90 -12.79
CA PHE A 156 8.16 -8.82 -13.35
C PHE A 156 8.91 -8.09 -12.25
N LYS A 157 10.22 -7.89 -12.47
CA LYS A 157 11.10 -7.08 -11.62
C LYS A 157 11.54 -5.85 -12.42
N ILE A 158 11.05 -4.67 -12.04
CA ILE A 158 11.27 -3.41 -12.73
C ILE A 158 12.31 -2.60 -11.94
N PRO A 159 13.47 -2.24 -12.52
CA PRO A 159 14.47 -1.43 -11.85
C PRO A 159 14.00 0.02 -11.71
N LEU A 160 14.09 0.58 -10.50
CA LEU A 160 13.61 1.94 -10.18
C LEU A 160 14.66 3.02 -10.38
N LYS A 161 15.95 2.67 -10.25
CA LYS A 161 17.08 3.61 -10.37
C LYS A 161 17.12 4.34 -11.73
N SER A 162 16.60 3.71 -12.79
CA SER A 162 16.49 4.34 -14.12
C SER A 162 15.40 5.39 -14.22
N TYR A 163 14.43 5.40 -13.29
CA TYR A 163 13.29 6.31 -13.32
C TYR A 163 13.45 7.51 -12.39
N TYR A 164 14.06 7.30 -11.22
CA TYR A 164 14.23 8.35 -10.23
C TYR A 164 15.42 8.09 -9.33
N GLN A 165 16.13 9.17 -9.00
CA GLN A 165 17.16 9.19 -7.97
C GLN A 165 16.69 10.16 -6.88
N PRO A 166 16.43 9.67 -5.65
CA PRO A 166 16.02 10.53 -4.55
C PRO A 166 17.07 11.59 -4.24
N GLU A 167 16.63 12.83 -4.05
CA GLU A 167 17.47 13.94 -3.65
C GLU A 167 17.54 14.04 -2.14
N ILE A 168 18.74 14.34 -1.60
CA ILE A 168 18.90 14.60 -0.17
C ILE A 168 18.17 15.90 0.18
N SER A 169 17.31 15.84 1.20
CA SER A 169 16.65 16.99 1.80
C SER A 169 16.86 17.00 3.32
N LEU A 170 17.21 18.17 3.86
CA LEU A 170 17.30 18.39 5.30
C LEU A 170 15.94 18.79 5.91
N GLU A 171 15.00 19.24 5.09
CA GLU A 171 13.69 19.72 5.51
C GLU A 171 12.60 18.71 5.15
N PHE A 172 11.86 18.25 6.15
CA PHE A 172 10.72 17.36 5.97
C PHE A 172 9.44 18.18 5.70
N PRO A 173 8.60 17.82 4.71
CA PRO A 173 8.69 16.70 3.77
C PRO A 173 9.21 17.11 2.37
N GLN A 174 10.09 18.10 2.26
CA GLN A 174 10.53 18.60 0.94
C GLN A 174 11.28 17.54 0.15
N LYS A 175 10.97 17.45 -1.16
CA LYS A 175 11.55 16.47 -2.11
C LYS A 175 11.33 15.01 -1.73
N MET A 176 10.35 14.75 -0.86
CA MET A 176 9.94 13.42 -0.48
C MET A 176 8.68 13.05 -1.26
N PHE A 177 8.72 11.84 -1.82
CA PHE A 177 7.65 11.30 -2.63
C PHE A 177 7.23 9.94 -2.13
N ILE A 178 5.99 9.58 -2.39
CA ILE A 178 5.45 8.23 -2.29
C ILE A 178 5.56 7.61 -3.67
N TRP A 179 6.18 6.44 -3.75
CA TRP A 179 6.12 5.61 -4.95
C TRP A 179 4.69 5.14 -5.16
N THR A 180 4.12 5.50 -6.30
CA THR A 180 2.74 5.17 -6.65
C THR A 180 2.73 4.45 -7.99
N VAL A 181 1.87 3.46 -8.13
CA VAL A 181 1.67 2.73 -9.37
C VAL A 181 0.21 2.79 -9.78
N SER A 182 -0.03 2.93 -11.08
CA SER A 182 -1.35 2.75 -11.68
C SER A 182 -1.32 1.59 -12.66
N GLY A 183 -2.43 0.89 -12.80
CA GLY A 183 -2.53 -0.24 -13.71
C GLY A 183 -3.80 -0.21 -14.54
N THR A 184 -3.68 -0.52 -15.83
CA THR A 184 -4.79 -0.69 -16.75
C THR A 184 -4.57 -1.94 -17.59
N TRP A 185 -5.51 -2.87 -17.56
CA TRP A 185 -5.48 -4.04 -18.44
C TRP A 185 -5.75 -3.63 -19.88
N ILE A 186 -4.88 -4.05 -20.80
CA ILE A 186 -5.03 -3.85 -22.23
C ILE A 186 -5.83 -5.03 -22.78
N THR A 187 -7.09 -4.82 -23.12
CA THR A 187 -7.95 -5.85 -23.72
C THR A 187 -7.92 -5.71 -25.24
N GLU A 188 -7.21 -6.59 -25.93
CA GLU A 188 -7.16 -6.58 -27.41
C GLU A 188 -8.46 -7.10 -28.05
N ASN A 189 -9.24 -7.92 -27.33
CA ASN A 189 -10.55 -8.42 -27.79
C ASN A 189 -11.57 -8.56 -26.65
N PRO A 190 -12.63 -7.74 -26.59
CA PRO A 190 -13.64 -7.78 -25.52
C PRO A 190 -14.47 -9.08 -25.50
N ASN A 191 -14.45 -9.87 -26.57
CA ASN A 191 -15.13 -11.17 -26.64
C ASN A 191 -14.25 -12.34 -26.20
N ASN A 192 -13.01 -12.09 -25.78
CA ASN A 192 -12.10 -13.15 -25.31
C ASN A 192 -12.67 -13.82 -24.03
N PRO A 193 -12.74 -15.17 -23.96
CA PRO A 193 -13.16 -15.87 -22.74
C PRO A 193 -12.35 -15.51 -21.49
N ASN A 194 -11.12 -15.01 -21.61
CA ASN A 194 -10.35 -14.48 -20.49
C ASN A 194 -11.01 -13.25 -19.83
N VAL A 195 -11.72 -12.42 -20.60
CA VAL A 195 -12.52 -11.30 -20.07
C VAL A 195 -13.61 -11.81 -19.12
N ARG A 196 -14.18 -13.00 -19.41
CA ARG A 196 -15.20 -13.62 -18.54
C ARG A 196 -14.64 -14.21 -17.26
N LYS A 197 -13.35 -14.58 -17.25
CA LYS A 197 -12.66 -15.09 -16.04
C LYS A 197 -12.07 -13.98 -15.17
N GLY A 198 -11.95 -12.77 -15.72
CA GLY A 198 -11.34 -11.62 -15.05
C GLY A 198 -9.82 -11.62 -15.15
N PHE A 199 -9.22 -10.44 -14.94
CA PHE A 199 -7.77 -10.27 -14.98
C PHE A 199 -7.21 -10.14 -13.57
N CYS A 200 -6.20 -10.93 -13.23
CA CYS A 200 -5.85 -11.19 -11.84
C CYS A 200 -4.39 -10.85 -11.55
N LEU A 201 -4.18 -10.18 -10.43
CA LEU A 201 -2.88 -9.88 -9.83
C LEU A 201 -2.83 -10.45 -8.42
N GLU A 202 -1.67 -10.99 -8.07
CA GLU A 202 -1.40 -11.53 -6.74
C GLU A 202 -0.88 -10.43 -5.83
N ASP A 203 0.16 -9.69 -6.26
CA ASP A 203 0.86 -8.75 -5.38
C ASP A 203 1.71 -7.73 -6.15
N ILE A 204 1.93 -6.57 -5.53
CA ILE A 204 2.79 -5.48 -6.01
C ILE A 204 3.57 -4.87 -4.85
N TRP A 205 4.91 -4.89 -4.91
CA TRP A 205 5.73 -4.35 -3.82
C TRP A 205 7.08 -3.78 -4.27
N LEU A 206 7.70 -3.00 -3.39
CA LEU A 206 9.05 -2.48 -3.55
C LEU A 206 10.06 -3.32 -2.77
N SER A 207 11.25 -3.50 -3.33
CA SER A 207 12.36 -4.20 -2.69
C SER A 207 13.63 -3.36 -2.72
N GLU A 208 14.42 -3.46 -1.65
CA GLU A 208 15.79 -2.92 -1.56
C GLU A 208 16.85 -3.93 -2.04
N GLU A 209 16.45 -5.18 -2.36
CA GLU A 209 17.34 -6.27 -2.80
C GLU A 209 17.58 -6.34 -4.32
#